data_AF-A0A9X9A1R8-F1
#
_entry.id   AF-A0A9X9A1R8-F1
#
_cell.length_a   1.000
_cell.length_b   1.000
_cell.length_c   1.000
_cell.angle_alpha   90.00
_cell.angle_beta   90.00
_cell.angle_gamma   90.00
#
_symmetry.space_group_name_H-M   'P 1'
#
loop_
_entity.id
_entity.type
_entity.pdbx_description
1 polymer ?
#
loop_
_entity_poly.entity_id
_entity_poly.type
_entity_poly.pdbx_seq_one_letter_code
_entity_poly.pdbx_strand_id
1 'polypeptide(L)' 'TCRVEILAGDFCEASANEKHAMTEKGIEDHLRLSCQMRVHKDIVVRPVLTVENSGLDAGPRPAE' A
#
# COMPACT_ATOMS: atom_id res chain seq x y z
N THR A 1 3.79 5.36 -5.68
CA THR A 1 4.04 4.16 -6.49
C THR A 1 4.02 2.85 -5.71
N CYS A 2 3.71 2.82 -4.41
CA CYS A 2 3.56 1.54 -3.67
C CYS A 2 2.08 1.15 -3.43
N ARG A 3 1.14 1.65 -4.25
CA ARG A 3 -0.30 1.39 -4.01
C ARG A 3 -0.69 0.02 -4.53
N VAL A 4 -1.30 -0.77 -3.66
CA VAL A 4 -1.83 -2.10 -3.95
C VAL A 4 -3.26 -2.19 -3.44
N GLU A 5 -4.09 -2.94 -4.15
CA GLU A 5 -5.43 -3.31 -3.70
C GLU A 5 -5.40 -4.71 -3.15
N ILE A 6 -6.10 -4.93 -2.04
CA ILE A 6 -6.18 -6.27 -1.44
C ILE A 6 -7.37 -7.01 -2.03
N LEU A 7 -7.10 -8.13 -2.71
CA LEU A 7 -8.13 -8.97 -3.33
C LEU A 7 -8.59 -10.09 -2.41
N ALA A 8 -7.66 -10.69 -1.66
CA ALA A 8 -7.96 -11.76 -0.71
C ALA A 8 -6.84 -11.90 0.33
N GLY A 9 -7.19 -12.42 1.51
CA GLY A 9 -6.25 -12.72 2.59
C GLY A 9 -6.48 -11.86 3.84
N ASP A 10 -6.01 -12.38 4.96
CA ASP A 10 -6.00 -11.68 6.25
C ASP A 10 -4.77 -10.78 6.30
N PHE A 11 -4.97 -9.47 6.36
CA PHE A 11 -3.90 -8.52 6.61
C PHE A 11 -4.23 -7.74 7.88
N CYS A 12 -3.19 -7.44 8.65
CA CYS A 12 -3.34 -6.65 9.86
C CYS A 12 -3.81 -5.23 9.53
N GLU A 13 -4.48 -4.61 10.50
CA GLU A 13 -4.89 -3.21 10.40
C GLU A 13 -3.71 -2.30 10.01
N ALA A 14 -4.02 -1.25 9.25
CA ALA A 14 -3.05 -0.22 8.89
C ALA A 14 -2.43 0.38 10.15
N SER A 15 -1.11 0.51 10.15
CA SER A 15 -0.41 1.25 11.21
C SER A 15 -0.87 2.71 11.21
N ALA A 16 -0.67 3.43 12.32
CA ALA A 16 -1.01 4.85 12.38
C ALA A 16 -0.32 5.67 11.26
N ASN A 17 0.93 5.32 10.94
CA ASN A 17 1.70 5.93 9.86
C ASN A 17 1.07 5.66 8.48
N GLU A 18 0.61 4.43 8.25
CA GLU A 18 -0.09 4.08 7.01
C GLU A 18 -1.45 4.77 6.94
N LYS A 19 -2.24 4.81 8.03
CA LYS A 19 -3.53 5.53 8.08
C LYS A 19 -3.37 7.02 7.80
N HIS A 20 -2.31 7.65 8.31
CA HIS A 20 -2.00 9.06 8.02
C HIS A 20 -1.63 9.26 6.55
N ALA A 21 -0.72 8.45 6.02
CA ALA A 21 -0.32 8.51 4.61
C ALA A 21 -1.46 8.17 3.64
N MET A 22 -2.39 7.30 4.03
CA MET A 22 -3.61 6.99 3.27
C MET A 22 -4.56 8.19 3.24
N THR A 23 -4.78 8.83 4.40
CA THR A 23 -5.60 10.05 4.51
C THR A 23 -5.03 11.19 3.66
N GLU A 24 -3.73 11.47 3.77
CA GLU A 24 -3.07 12.54 2.98
C GLU A 24 -3.13 12.28 1.48
N LYS A 25 -3.08 11.01 1.06
CA LYS A 25 -3.08 10.61 -0.35
C LYS A 25 -4.48 10.31 -0.91
N GLY A 26 -5.54 10.46 -0.10
CA GLY A 26 -6.93 10.17 -0.47
C GLY A 26 -7.15 8.71 -0.89
N ILE A 27 -6.53 7.77 -0.18
CA ILE A 27 -6.57 6.33 -0.50
C ILE A 27 -7.80 5.70 0.15
N GLU A 28 -8.63 5.00 -0.64
CA GLU A 28 -9.84 4.30 -0.19
C GLU A 28 -9.53 3.04 0.63
N ASP A 29 -10.51 2.55 1.42
CA ASP A 29 -10.35 1.45 2.39
C ASP A 29 -9.80 0.13 1.82
N HIS A 30 -10.03 -0.14 0.53
CA HIS A 30 -9.56 -1.35 -0.15
C HIS A 30 -8.15 -1.22 -0.75
N LEU A 31 -7.56 -0.03 -0.69
CA LEU A 31 -6.22 0.26 -1.17
C LEU A 31 -5.25 0.43 0.00
N ARG A 32 -4.05 -0.14 -0.13
CA ARG A 32 -2.98 -0.12 0.88
C ARG A 32 -1.66 0.30 0.28
N LEU A 33 -0.72 0.66 1.13
CA LEU A 33 0.65 1.00 0.75
C LEU A 33 1.54 -0.22 0.98
N SER A 34 1.90 -0.95 -0.07
CA SER A 34 2.70 -2.19 0.03
C SER A 34 4.02 -1.97 0.75
N CYS A 35 4.58 -0.76 0.66
CA CYS A 35 5.79 -0.40 1.35
C CYS A 35 5.66 -0.35 2.89
N GLN A 36 4.45 -0.23 3.43
CA GLN A 36 4.15 -0.22 4.87
C GLN A 36 3.61 -1.56 5.39
N MET A 37 3.27 -2.48 4.49
CA MET A 37 2.63 -3.74 4.85
C MET A 37 3.66 -4.78 5.30
N ARG A 38 3.40 -5.43 6.45
CA ARG A 38 4.10 -6.64 6.89
C ARG A 38 3.23 -7.87 6.65
N VAL A 39 3.76 -8.84 5.92
CA VAL A 39 3.05 -10.06 5.55
C VAL A 39 3.26 -11.12 6.64
N HIS A 40 2.17 -11.54 7.28
CA HIS A 40 2.17 -12.58 8.32
C HIS A 40 1.48 -13.87 7.88
N LYS A 41 0.69 -13.80 6.83
CA LYS A 41 -0.05 -14.90 6.19
C LYS A 41 -0.10 -14.64 4.68
N ASP A 42 -0.50 -15.63 3.91
CA ASP A 42 -0.68 -15.48 2.47
C ASP A 42 -1.72 -14.39 2.14
N ILE A 43 -1.38 -13.56 1.15
CA ILE A 43 -2.21 -12.45 0.70
C ILE A 43 -2.18 -12.35 -0.83
N VAL A 44 -3.31 -12.03 -1.43
CA VAL A 44 -3.45 -11.75 -2.86
C VAL A 44 -3.67 -10.26 -3.02
N VAL A 45 -2.74 -9.61 -3.72
CA VAL A 45 -2.77 -8.17 -3.97
C VAL A 45 -2.69 -7.86 -5.46
N ARG A 46 -3.36 -6.79 -5.87
CA ARG A 46 -3.26 -6.23 -7.21
C ARG A 46 -2.48 -4.92 -7.16
N PRO A 47 -1.33 -4.80 -7.82
CA PRO A 47 -0.65 -3.51 -7.98
C PRO A 47 -1.55 -2.54 -8.75
N VAL A 48 -1.88 -1.39 -8.13
CA VAL A 48 -2.74 -0.37 -8.76
C VAL A 48 -1.91 0.78 -9.32
N LEU A 49 -0.81 1.12 -8.67
CA LEU A 49 0.02 2.26 -9.06
C LEU A 49 1.49 1.85 -9.13
N THR A 50 1.90 1.31 -10.28
CA THR A 50 3.30 0.94 -10.58
C THR A 50 4.03 2.10 -11.26
N VAL A 51 5.36 2.11 -11.20
CA VAL A 51 6.19 3.07 -11.96
C VAL A 51 5.88 2.97 -13.45
N GLU A 52 5.75 1.75 -13.96
CA GLU A 52 5.43 1.46 -15.37
C GLU A 52 4.08 2.05 -15.81
N ASN A 53 3.05 1.99 -14.96
CA ASN A 53 1.70 2.44 -15.32
C ASN A 53 1.42 3.91 -14.97
N SER A 54 2.18 4.51 -14.05
CA SER A 54 1.92 5.88 -13.59
C SER A 54 2.91 6.92 -14.12
N GLY A 55 4.06 6.51 -14.66
CA GLY A 55 5.13 7.43 -15.06
C GLY A 55 5.73 8.23 -13.90
N LEU A 56 5.38 7.87 -12.65
CA LEU A 56 5.88 8.49 -11.43
C LEU A 56 7.14 7.77 -10.97
N ASP A 57 8.09 8.55 -10.45
CA ASP A 57 9.28 7.98 -9.84
C ASP A 57 8.96 7.06 -8.66
N ALA A 58 9.87 6.12 -8.40
CA ALA A 58 9.79 5.27 -7.23
C ALA A 58 9.73 6.14 -5.96
N GLY A 59 8.77 5.84 -5.08
CA GLY A 59 8.61 6.56 -3.83
C GLY A 59 9.83 6.34 -2.92
N PRO A 60 10.12 7.28 -2.01
CA PRO A 60 11.20 7.10 -1.04
C PRO A 60 10.92 5.87 -0.17
N ARG A 61 11.99 5.22 0.28
CA ARG A 61 11.88 4.11 1.23
C ARG A 61 11.26 4.63 2.53
N PRO A 62 10.30 3.92 3.14
CA PRO A 62 9.78 4.26 4.46
C PRO A 62 10.92 4.44 5.48
N ALA A 63 10.79 5.46 6.34
CA ALA A 63 11.60 5.54 7.55
C ALA A 63 11.20 4.39 8.50
N GLU A 64 12.16 3.83 9.24
CA GLU A 64 11.94 2.74 10.21
C GLU A 64 10.85 3.05 11.25
#